data_AF-S3X0M6-F1
#
_entry.id   AF-S3X0M6-F1
#
_cell.length_a   1.000
_cell.length_b   1.000
_cell.length_c   1.000
_cell.angle_alpha   90.00
_cell.angle_beta   90.00
_cell.angle_gamma   90.00
#
_symmetry.space_group_name_H-M   'P 1'
#
loop_
_entity.id
_entity.type
_entity.pdbx_description
1 polymer ?
#
loop_
_entity_poly.entity_id
_entity_poly.type
_entity_poly.pdbx_seq_one_letter_code
_entity_poly.pdbx_strand_id
1 'polypeptide(L)'
;MGTDPRRAPASFWTRIGLVQQNWTDHPKWRVKDQLGWIRSIQLTADDNVSTVEEVLECVPFIILSSLAAAPLGIAAACAARGMYSLMVTLLPIMALVATSGAFFPVVALPRWVQLIHLALPTYWSGHLTRWALVGDPSWEIGGAFRPKAALTVLVTWTVVGLRLLAPTLVRRSFRRESIGNLARMQSATRSQTGM
;
A
#
# COMPACT_ATOMS: atom_id res chain seq x y z
N MET A 1 -13.70 -4.76 31.42
CA MET A 1 -14.46 -5.81 32.12
C MET A 1 -13.63 -7.02 32.56
N GLY A 2 -12.29 -7.07 32.41
CA GLY A 2 -11.44 -8.07 33.09
C GLY A 2 -11.65 -9.55 32.72
N THR A 3 -12.67 -9.86 31.91
CA THR A 3 -13.03 -11.18 31.43
C THR A 3 -12.27 -11.47 30.14
N ASP A 4 -11.59 -12.62 30.07
CA ASP A 4 -10.91 -13.06 28.86
C ASP A 4 -11.95 -13.29 27.76
N PRO A 5 -11.96 -12.48 26.68
CA PRO A 5 -12.96 -12.59 25.62
C PRO A 5 -12.99 -13.99 24.99
N ARG A 6 -11.86 -14.71 24.98
CA ARG A 6 -11.77 -16.05 24.37
C ARG A 6 -12.60 -17.12 25.08
N ARG A 7 -13.06 -16.84 26.30
CA ARG A 7 -13.87 -17.75 27.12
C ARG A 7 -15.28 -17.21 27.37
N ALA A 8 -15.64 -16.11 26.71
CA ALA A 8 -16.89 -15.42 27.00
C ALA A 8 -18.07 -16.07 26.27
N PRO A 9 -19.24 -16.20 26.94
CA PRO A 9 -20.43 -16.84 26.37
C PRO A 9 -21.06 -16.00 25.25
N ALA A 10 -21.89 -16.60 24.39
CA ALA A 10 -22.53 -15.92 23.25
C ALA A 10 -23.28 -14.62 23.64
N SER A 11 -23.91 -14.59 24.82
CA SER A 11 -24.59 -13.40 25.35
C SER A 11 -23.66 -12.21 25.63
N PHE A 12 -22.40 -12.45 25.97
CA PHE A 12 -21.37 -11.42 26.07
C PHE A 12 -21.11 -10.80 24.69
N TRP A 13 -21.03 -11.63 23.65
CA TRP A 13 -20.77 -11.20 22.29
C TRP A 13 -21.93 -10.42 21.66
N THR A 14 -23.18 -10.77 21.95
CA THR A 14 -24.35 -9.99 21.55
C THR A 14 -24.32 -8.59 22.16
N ARG A 15 -23.87 -8.47 23.41
CA ARG A 15 -23.72 -7.19 24.10
C ARG A 15 -22.59 -6.35 23.50
N ILE A 16 -21.47 -6.96 23.12
CA ILE A 16 -20.37 -6.24 22.46
C ILE A 16 -20.74 -5.79 21.05
N GLY A 17 -21.45 -6.60 20.26
CA GLY A 17 -21.96 -6.17 18.96
C GLY A 17 -22.89 -4.94 19.05
N LEU A 18 -23.74 -4.89 20.10
CA LEU A 18 -24.57 -3.73 20.42
C LEU A 18 -23.74 -2.53 20.95
N VAL A 19 -22.69 -2.78 21.72
CA VAL A 19 -21.84 -1.75 22.33
C VAL A 19 -20.81 -1.17 21.35
N GLN A 20 -20.39 -1.90 20.32
CA GLN A 20 -19.58 -1.36 19.23
C GLN A 20 -20.30 -0.24 18.46
N GLN A 21 -21.62 -0.17 18.54
CA GLN A 21 -22.43 0.94 18.00
C GLN A 21 -22.59 2.11 19.00
N ASN A 22 -22.37 1.90 20.30
CA ASN A 22 -22.47 2.91 21.35
C ASN A 22 -21.12 3.08 22.08
N TRP A 23 -20.25 3.94 21.53
CA TRP A 23 -18.83 4.07 21.86
C TRP A 23 -18.50 4.65 23.25
N THR A 24 -19.48 5.11 24.02
CA THR A 24 -19.25 5.97 25.19
C THR A 24 -19.05 5.23 26.52
N ASP A 25 -19.53 3.98 26.64
CA ASP A 25 -19.81 3.41 27.98
C ASP A 25 -18.87 2.28 28.42
N HIS A 26 -17.74 2.05 27.74
CA HIS A 26 -16.86 0.91 28.04
C HIS A 26 -15.36 1.22 27.86
N PRO A 27 -14.47 0.54 28.62
CA PRO A 27 -13.03 0.68 28.46
C PRO A 27 -12.61 0.31 27.02
N LYS A 28 -11.86 1.19 26.37
CA LYS A 28 -11.35 0.97 25.01
C LYS A 28 -10.43 -0.25 24.99
N TRP A 29 -10.65 -1.11 24.02
CA TRP A 29 -9.84 -2.30 23.80
C TRP A 29 -8.44 -1.93 23.33
N ARG A 30 -7.44 -2.75 23.69
CA ARG A 30 -6.14 -2.68 23.02
C ARG A 30 -6.28 -3.32 21.65
N VAL A 31 -5.42 -2.91 20.70
CA VAL A 31 -5.36 -3.51 19.35
C VAL A 31 -5.18 -5.03 19.42
N LYS A 32 -4.33 -5.52 20.35
CA LYS A 32 -4.12 -6.97 20.57
C LYS A 32 -5.41 -7.69 20.99
N ASP A 33 -6.24 -7.07 21.82
CA ASP A 33 -7.49 -7.66 22.30
C ASP A 33 -8.52 -7.74 21.16
N GLN A 34 -8.61 -6.67 20.35
CA GLN A 34 -9.47 -6.62 19.17
C GLN A 34 -9.05 -7.65 18.11
N LEU A 35 -7.75 -7.77 17.83
CA LEU A 35 -7.24 -8.78 16.89
C LEU A 35 -7.47 -10.20 17.41
N GLY A 36 -7.31 -10.42 18.72
CA GLY A 36 -7.62 -11.70 19.36
C GLY A 36 -9.09 -12.09 19.21
N TRP A 37 -10.01 -11.11 19.29
CA TRP A 37 -11.42 -11.33 19.02
C TRP A 37 -11.70 -11.64 17.54
N ILE A 38 -11.16 -10.85 16.60
CA ILE A 38 -11.31 -11.10 15.16
C ILE A 38 -10.84 -12.51 14.81
N ARG A 39 -9.67 -12.90 15.34
CA ARG A 39 -9.15 -14.26 15.18
C ARG A 39 -10.11 -15.33 15.72
N SER A 40 -10.72 -15.10 16.89
CA SER A 40 -11.69 -16.06 17.46
C SER A 40 -12.93 -16.26 16.59
N ILE A 41 -13.35 -15.23 15.85
CA ILE A 41 -14.45 -15.34 14.86
C ILE A 41 -13.97 -16.15 13.66
N GLN A 42 -12.79 -15.84 13.12
CA GLN A 42 -12.25 -16.54 11.95
C GLN A 42 -12.01 -18.03 12.23
N LEU A 43 -11.60 -18.38 13.45
CA LEU A 43 -11.43 -19.77 13.89
C LEU A 43 -12.73 -20.58 13.90
N THR A 44 -13.90 -19.94 13.84
CA THR A 44 -15.16 -20.68 13.67
C THR A 44 -15.38 -21.13 12.22
N ALA A 45 -14.64 -20.55 11.27
CA ALA A 45 -14.77 -20.81 9.84
C ALA A 45 -13.58 -21.58 9.25
N ASP A 46 -12.37 -21.40 9.80
CA ASP A 46 -11.13 -22.03 9.33
C ASP A 46 -10.20 -22.33 10.51
N ASP A 47 -9.52 -23.46 10.49
CA ASP A 47 -8.54 -23.83 11.52
C ASP A 47 -7.18 -23.15 11.29
N ASN A 48 -6.90 -22.70 10.06
CA ASN A 48 -5.63 -22.08 9.66
C ASN A 48 -5.72 -20.55 9.65
N VAL A 49 -5.81 -19.95 10.85
CA VAL A 49 -5.93 -18.49 11.03
C VAL A 49 -4.67 -17.92 11.67
N SER A 50 -4.13 -16.88 11.02
CA SER A 50 -2.94 -16.15 11.47
C SER A 50 -3.03 -15.72 12.93
N THR A 51 -1.90 -15.78 13.63
CA THR A 51 -1.81 -15.36 15.03
C THR A 51 -1.81 -13.83 15.16
N VAL A 52 -2.14 -13.32 16.36
CA VAL A 52 -2.12 -11.87 16.60
C VAL A 52 -0.69 -11.33 16.49
N GLU A 53 0.27 -12.13 16.90
CA GLU A 53 1.70 -11.87 16.79
C GLU A 53 2.13 -11.73 15.32
N GLU A 54 1.78 -12.68 14.44
CA GLU A 54 2.06 -12.61 12.99
C GLU A 54 1.49 -11.34 12.34
N VAL A 55 0.25 -10.99 12.71
CA VAL A 55 -0.40 -9.77 12.18
C VAL A 55 0.32 -8.51 12.67
N LEU A 56 0.76 -8.48 13.93
CA LEU A 56 1.52 -7.34 14.47
C LEU A 56 2.92 -7.24 13.86
N GLU A 57 3.58 -8.36 13.54
CA GLU A 57 4.85 -8.39 12.82
C GLU A 57 4.74 -7.82 11.40
N CYS A 58 3.55 -7.86 10.80
CA CYS A 58 3.32 -7.25 9.49
C CYS A 58 3.27 -5.71 9.54
N VAL A 59 3.03 -5.09 10.70
CA VAL A 59 2.94 -3.62 10.84
C VAL A 59 4.20 -2.91 10.31
N PRO A 60 5.43 -3.25 10.75
CA PRO A 60 6.63 -2.62 10.19
C PRO A 60 6.79 -2.87 8.69
N PHE A 61 6.38 -4.04 8.18
CA PHE A 61 6.41 -4.33 6.74
C PHE A 61 5.45 -3.44 5.98
N ILE A 62 4.23 -3.22 6.50
CA ILE A 62 3.24 -2.31 5.91
C ILE A 62 3.77 -0.87 5.87
N ILE A 63 4.39 -0.41 6.96
CA ILE A 63 4.98 0.93 7.01
C ILE A 63 6.11 1.05 5.97
N LEU A 64 7.03 0.10 5.94
CA LEU A 64 8.13 0.09 4.98
C LEU A 64 7.64 0.02 3.53
N SER A 65 6.66 -0.84 3.24
CA SER A 65 6.04 -0.95 1.92
C SER A 65 5.36 0.35 1.50
N SER A 66 4.68 1.03 2.42
CA SER A 66 4.04 2.33 2.17
C SER A 66 5.07 3.40 1.84
N LEU A 67 6.15 3.46 2.62
CA LEU A 67 7.27 4.38 2.39
C LEU A 67 7.98 4.10 1.06
N ALA A 68 8.18 2.83 0.72
CA ALA A 68 8.81 2.40 -0.53
C ALA A 68 7.93 2.68 -1.75
N ALA A 69 6.60 2.64 -1.61
CA ALA A 69 5.65 2.96 -2.67
C ALA A 69 5.41 4.47 -2.86
N ALA A 70 5.64 5.29 -1.82
CA ALA A 70 5.44 6.75 -1.87
C ALA A 70 6.12 7.46 -3.06
N PRO A 71 7.36 7.13 -3.47
CA PRO A 71 8.00 7.73 -4.65
C PRO A 71 7.23 7.50 -5.95
N LEU A 72 6.59 6.34 -6.12
CA LEU A 72 5.73 6.05 -7.28
C LEU A 72 4.47 6.93 -7.25
N GLY A 73 3.85 7.09 -6.07
CA GLY A 73 2.71 7.98 -5.88
C GLY A 73 3.04 9.44 -6.16
N ILE A 74 4.21 9.92 -5.72
CA ILE A 74 4.70 11.28 -6.00
C ILE A 74 4.93 11.47 -7.50
N ALA A 75 5.54 10.49 -8.17
CA ALA A 75 5.75 10.53 -9.62
C ALA A 75 4.42 10.61 -10.38
N ALA A 76 3.44 9.79 -10.01
CA ALA A 76 2.10 9.83 -10.57
C ALA A 76 1.41 11.20 -10.32
N ALA A 77 1.48 11.72 -9.09
CA ALA A 77 0.92 13.02 -8.76
C ALA A 77 1.56 14.17 -9.56
N CYS A 78 2.88 14.12 -9.81
CA CYS A 78 3.57 15.11 -10.63
C CYS A 78 3.19 15.02 -12.13
N ALA A 79 2.73 13.85 -12.60
CA ALA A 79 2.28 13.63 -13.96
C ALA A 79 0.80 14.05 -14.17
N ALA A 80 -0.04 13.90 -13.15
CA ALA A 80 -1.46 14.25 -13.18
C ALA A 80 -1.70 15.78 -13.08
N ARG A 81 -1.66 16.49 -14.22
CA ARG A 81 -1.95 17.93 -14.37
C ARG A 81 -3.41 18.21 -14.77
N GLY A 82 -4.34 17.91 -13.88
CA GLY A 82 -5.79 18.14 -14.07
C GLY A 82 -6.62 16.86 -14.23
N MET A 83 -7.95 17.00 -14.23
CA MET A 83 -8.88 15.86 -14.08
C MET A 83 -8.71 14.76 -15.13
N TYR A 84 -8.60 15.10 -16.42
CA TYR A 84 -8.40 14.10 -17.48
C TYR A 84 -7.03 13.41 -17.41
N SER A 85 -5.98 14.15 -17.10
CA SER A 85 -4.64 13.56 -16.93
C SER A 85 -4.57 12.64 -15.71
N LEU A 86 -5.34 12.93 -14.65
CA LEU A 86 -5.49 12.04 -13.50
C LEU A 86 -6.14 10.72 -13.94
N MET A 87 -7.22 10.77 -14.72
CA MET A 87 -7.86 9.55 -15.25
C MET A 87 -6.88 8.70 -16.08
N VAL A 88 -6.09 9.34 -16.95
CA VAL A 88 -5.06 8.64 -17.74
C VAL A 88 -3.96 8.07 -16.84
N THR A 89 -3.54 8.79 -15.80
CA THR A 89 -2.50 8.34 -14.86
C THR A 89 -2.98 7.18 -13.98
N LEU A 90 -4.29 7.06 -13.74
CA LEU A 90 -4.85 5.93 -12.99
C LEU A 90 -4.74 4.61 -13.75
N LEU A 91 -4.83 4.61 -15.08
CA LEU A 91 -4.73 3.38 -15.88
C LEU A 91 -3.42 2.59 -15.63
N PRO A 92 -2.21 3.18 -15.73
CA PRO A 92 -0.98 2.46 -15.42
C PRO A 92 -0.85 2.10 -13.94
N ILE A 93 -1.43 2.87 -13.01
CA ILE A 93 -1.46 2.51 -11.58
C ILE A 93 -2.31 1.25 -11.39
N MET A 94 -3.49 1.20 -12.00
CA MET A 94 -4.37 0.04 -11.93
C MET A 94 -3.71 -1.19 -12.54
N ALA A 95 -3.04 -1.04 -13.70
CA ALA A 95 -2.27 -2.12 -14.30
C ALA A 95 -1.16 -2.61 -13.34
N LEU A 96 -0.37 -1.69 -12.79
CA LEU A 96 0.71 -2.00 -11.84
C LEU A 96 0.21 -2.76 -10.61
N VAL A 97 -0.93 -2.36 -10.05
CA VAL A 97 -1.55 -2.99 -8.88
C VAL A 97 -2.09 -4.37 -9.24
N ALA A 98 -2.81 -4.50 -10.34
CA ALA A 98 -3.38 -5.77 -10.80
C ALA A 98 -2.28 -6.82 -11.06
N THR A 99 -1.15 -6.42 -11.67
CA THR A 99 -0.06 -7.34 -12.03
C THR A 99 0.98 -7.53 -10.92
N SER A 100 0.86 -6.83 -9.78
CA SER A 100 1.84 -6.85 -8.69
C SER A 100 2.03 -8.19 -7.97
N GLY A 101 1.17 -9.17 -8.23
CA GLY A 101 1.11 -10.42 -7.45
C GLY A 101 0.07 -10.40 -6.32
N ALA A 102 -0.62 -9.27 -6.09
CA ALA A 102 -1.62 -9.15 -5.03
C ALA A 102 -2.95 -9.84 -5.36
N PHE A 103 -3.39 -9.76 -6.63
CA PHE A 103 -4.68 -10.32 -7.09
C PHE A 103 -4.50 -11.58 -7.93
N PHE A 104 -3.42 -11.62 -8.72
CA PHE A 104 -3.11 -12.71 -9.64
C PHE A 104 -1.69 -13.21 -9.39
N PRO A 105 -1.42 -14.51 -9.57
CA PRO A 105 -0.08 -15.04 -9.45
C PRO A 105 0.84 -14.40 -10.49
N VAL A 106 1.86 -13.66 -10.04
CA VAL A 106 2.79 -12.95 -10.94
C VAL A 106 3.54 -13.90 -11.87
N VAL A 107 3.73 -15.15 -11.44
CA VAL A 107 4.36 -16.23 -12.21
C VAL A 107 3.58 -16.63 -13.46
N ALA A 108 2.26 -16.35 -13.52
CA ALA A 108 1.44 -16.58 -14.69
C ALA A 108 1.61 -15.51 -15.77
N LEU A 109 2.25 -14.39 -15.46
CA LEU A 109 2.48 -13.29 -16.41
C LEU A 109 3.72 -13.55 -17.27
N PRO A 110 3.80 -12.96 -18.49
CA PRO A 110 4.99 -13.04 -19.32
C PRO A 110 6.26 -12.63 -18.57
N ARG A 111 7.39 -13.31 -18.85
CA ARG A 111 8.64 -13.12 -18.10
C ARG A 111 9.12 -11.67 -18.03
N TRP A 112 8.95 -10.91 -19.11
CA TRP A 112 9.34 -9.50 -19.13
C TRP A 112 8.52 -8.64 -18.14
N VAL A 113 7.25 -8.97 -17.90
CA VAL A 113 6.40 -8.33 -16.88
C VAL A 113 6.92 -8.65 -15.49
N GLN A 114 7.28 -9.92 -15.24
CA GLN A 114 7.87 -10.34 -13.98
C GLN A 114 9.17 -9.57 -13.67
N LEU A 115 10.02 -9.35 -14.67
CA LEU A 115 11.26 -8.59 -14.52
C LEU A 115 11.01 -7.13 -14.14
N ILE A 116 9.97 -6.50 -14.70
CA ILE A 116 9.56 -5.15 -14.30
C ILE A 116 9.16 -5.15 -12.82
N HIS A 117 8.34 -6.11 -12.40
CA HIS A 117 7.90 -6.22 -11.01
C HIS A 117 9.04 -6.46 -10.01
N LEU A 118 10.07 -7.22 -10.39
CA LEU A 118 11.25 -7.42 -9.54
C LEU A 118 12.01 -6.12 -9.24
N ALA A 119 11.89 -5.09 -10.08
CA ALA A 119 12.48 -3.78 -9.82
C ALA A 119 11.60 -2.87 -8.96
N LEU A 120 10.30 -3.18 -8.83
CA LEU A 120 9.31 -2.31 -8.21
C LEU A 120 8.98 -2.72 -6.76
N PRO A 121 8.70 -1.74 -5.89
CA PRO A 121 8.38 -2.00 -4.48
C PRO A 121 7.05 -2.73 -4.30
N THR A 122 6.15 -2.67 -5.29
CA THR A 122 4.82 -3.30 -5.21
C THR A 122 4.88 -4.82 -5.14
N TYR A 123 5.77 -5.46 -5.90
CA TYR A 123 5.99 -6.91 -5.82
C TYR A 123 6.54 -7.31 -4.46
N TRP A 124 7.60 -6.63 -4.00
CA TRP A 124 8.27 -6.94 -2.75
C TRP A 124 7.40 -6.68 -1.51
N SER A 125 6.48 -5.71 -1.60
CA SER A 125 5.43 -5.51 -0.59
C SER A 125 4.55 -6.76 -0.46
N GLY A 126 3.98 -7.24 -1.58
CA GLY A 126 3.15 -8.45 -1.57
C GLY A 126 3.94 -9.71 -1.16
N HIS A 127 5.22 -9.78 -1.56
CA HIS A 127 6.14 -10.86 -1.17
C HIS A 127 6.28 -10.98 0.35
N LEU A 128 6.48 -9.86 1.05
CA LEU A 128 6.58 -9.87 2.52
C LEU A 128 5.26 -10.30 3.18
N THR A 129 4.12 -9.85 2.66
CA THR A 129 2.81 -10.24 3.20
C THR A 129 2.55 -11.73 3.02
N ARG A 130 2.84 -12.30 1.84
CA ARG A 130 2.68 -13.75 1.61
C ARG A 130 3.67 -14.57 2.42
N TRP A 131 4.91 -14.09 2.55
CA TRP A 131 5.90 -14.74 3.41
C TRP A 131 5.46 -14.77 4.88
N ALA A 132 4.92 -13.66 5.39
CA ALA A 132 4.54 -13.53 6.80
C ALA A 132 3.20 -14.19 7.15
N LEU A 133 2.23 -14.19 6.23
CA LEU A 133 0.85 -14.63 6.54
C LEU A 133 0.41 -15.91 5.83
N VAL A 134 1.02 -16.28 4.70
CA VAL A 134 0.54 -17.40 3.86
C VAL A 134 1.51 -18.59 3.90
N GLY A 135 2.81 -18.35 3.80
CA GLY A 135 3.83 -19.41 3.88
C GLY A 135 3.92 -20.34 2.66
N ASP A 136 3.03 -20.22 1.67
CA ASP A 136 3.11 -20.93 0.39
C ASP A 136 3.84 -20.09 -0.70
N PRO A 137 5.02 -20.50 -1.18
CA PRO A 137 5.79 -19.77 -2.19
C PRO A 137 5.33 -20.04 -3.63
N SER A 138 4.23 -20.76 -3.86
CA SER A 138 3.74 -21.11 -5.21
C SER A 138 3.50 -19.90 -6.12
N TRP A 139 3.21 -18.72 -5.54
CA TRP A 139 3.00 -17.47 -6.27
C TRP A 139 4.29 -16.67 -6.50
N GLU A 140 5.43 -17.12 -5.97
CA GLU A 140 6.68 -16.36 -5.98
C GLU A 140 7.54 -16.61 -7.20
N ILE A 141 8.19 -15.55 -7.68
CA ILE A 141 9.11 -15.65 -8.82
C ILE A 141 10.32 -16.49 -8.39
N GLY A 142 10.42 -17.70 -8.96
CA GLY A 142 11.45 -18.68 -8.61
C GLY A 142 11.06 -19.62 -7.46
N GLY A 143 9.80 -19.63 -7.03
CA GLY A 143 9.24 -20.64 -6.13
C GLY A 143 9.78 -20.63 -4.71
N ALA A 144 10.35 -19.50 -4.25
CA ALA A 144 10.91 -19.38 -2.91
C ALA A 144 10.78 -17.98 -2.35
N PHE A 145 10.56 -17.89 -1.02
CA PHE A 145 10.60 -16.63 -0.31
C PHE A 145 12.04 -16.12 -0.12
N ARG A 146 12.21 -14.82 -0.30
CA ARG A 146 13.47 -14.08 -0.18
C ARG A 146 13.23 -12.80 0.64
N PRO A 147 12.82 -12.91 1.91
CA PRO A 147 12.46 -11.74 2.73
C PRO A 147 13.61 -10.75 2.89
N LYS A 148 14.86 -11.23 2.96
CA LYS A 148 16.05 -10.37 3.00
C LYS A 148 16.18 -9.48 1.77
N ALA A 149 15.94 -10.05 0.58
CA ALA A 149 15.96 -9.28 -0.67
C ALA A 149 14.79 -8.30 -0.77
N ALA A 150 13.62 -8.69 -0.28
CA ALA A 150 12.46 -7.81 -0.21
C ALA A 150 12.76 -6.57 0.65
N LEU A 151 13.31 -6.78 1.86
CA LEU A 151 13.68 -5.70 2.77
C LEU A 151 14.74 -4.77 2.16
N THR A 152 15.78 -5.31 1.51
CA THR A 152 16.80 -4.48 0.87
C THR A 152 16.20 -3.62 -0.24
N VAL A 153 15.39 -4.19 -1.12
CA VAL A 153 14.77 -3.44 -2.22
C VAL A 153 13.83 -2.35 -1.70
N LEU A 154 13.00 -2.65 -0.69
CA LEU A 154 12.07 -1.66 -0.12
C LEU A 154 12.80 -0.53 0.62
N VAL A 155 13.86 -0.84 1.37
CA VAL A 155 14.71 0.18 2.00
C VAL A 155 15.40 1.04 0.94
N THR A 156 15.96 0.43 -0.11
CA THR A 156 16.56 1.17 -1.23
C THR A 156 15.54 2.10 -1.88
N TRP A 157 14.32 1.63 -2.18
CA TRP A 157 13.25 2.46 -2.73
C TRP A 157 12.86 3.60 -1.81
N THR A 158 12.76 3.34 -0.50
CA THR A 158 12.45 4.37 0.49
C THR A 158 13.53 5.46 0.49
N VAL A 159 14.80 5.07 0.61
CA VAL A 159 15.92 6.02 0.73
C VAL A 159 16.13 6.76 -0.58
N VAL A 160 16.30 6.06 -1.70
CA VAL A 160 16.56 6.66 -3.01
C VAL A 160 15.34 7.46 -3.49
N GLY A 161 14.15 6.89 -3.31
CA GLY A 161 12.90 7.48 -3.72
C GLY A 161 12.57 8.77 -3.00
N LEU A 162 12.62 8.78 -1.66
CA LEU A 162 12.25 9.97 -0.89
C LEU A 162 13.37 11.01 -0.86
N ARG A 163 14.64 10.59 -0.86
CA ARG A 163 15.77 11.54 -0.78
C ARG A 163 16.15 12.14 -2.12
N LEU A 164 16.06 11.37 -3.22
CA LEU A 164 16.57 11.78 -4.52
C LEU A 164 15.45 12.02 -5.54
N LEU A 165 14.56 11.05 -5.73
CA LEU A 165 13.52 11.12 -6.76
C LEU A 165 12.43 12.14 -6.40
N ALA A 166 11.91 12.13 -5.18
CA ALA A 166 10.81 13.01 -4.79
C ALA A 166 11.16 14.52 -4.92
N PRO A 167 12.29 15.03 -4.39
CA PRO A 167 12.62 16.45 -4.53
C PRO A 167 12.86 16.86 -5.98
N THR A 168 13.46 15.97 -6.79
CA THR A 168 13.75 16.27 -8.19
C THR A 168 12.49 16.32 -9.05
N LEU A 169 11.56 15.38 -8.86
CA LEU A 169 10.26 15.34 -9.55
C LEU A 169 9.41 16.57 -9.20
N VAL A 170 9.32 16.90 -7.91
CA VAL A 170 8.55 18.05 -7.44
C VAL A 170 9.12 19.36 -7.98
N ARG A 171 10.45 19.57 -7.88
CA ARG A 171 11.12 20.76 -8.43
C ARG A 171 10.91 20.91 -9.93
N ARG A 172 10.99 19.80 -10.68
CA ARG A 172 10.73 19.79 -12.14
C ARG A 172 9.29 20.13 -12.45
N SER A 173 8.34 19.63 -11.65
CA SER A 173 6.92 19.92 -11.86
C SER A 173 6.62 21.41 -11.73
N PHE A 174 7.11 22.04 -10.65
CA PHE A 174 6.94 23.49 -10.43
C PHE A 174 7.62 24.37 -11.49
N ARG A 175 8.83 24.02 -11.93
CA ARG A 175 9.53 24.77 -13.00
C ARG A 175 8.76 24.78 -14.32
N ARG A 176 8.03 23.70 -14.64
CA ARG A 176 7.19 23.67 -15.85
C ARG A 176 5.97 24.58 -15.73
N GLU A 177 5.37 24.68 -14.55
CA GLU A 177 4.26 25.63 -14.29
C GLU A 177 4.71 27.08 -14.46
N SER A 178 5.88 27.44 -13.93
CA SER A 178 6.37 28.83 -14.02
C SER A 178 6.67 29.23 -15.48
N ILE A 179 7.28 28.35 -16.28
CA ILE A 179 7.54 28.62 -17.70
C ILE A 179 6.23 28.71 -18.49
N GLY A 180 5.28 27.80 -18.26
CA GLY A 180 3.97 27.82 -18.92
C GLY A 180 3.16 29.09 -18.61
N ASN A 181 3.21 29.57 -17.37
CA ASN A 181 2.55 30.82 -16.97
C ASN A 181 3.19 32.04 -17.65
N LEU A 182 4.51 32.13 -17.68
CA LEU A 182 5.21 33.23 -18.35
C LEU A 182 4.94 33.24 -19.85
N ALA A 183 4.95 32.08 -20.51
CA ALA A 183 4.63 31.98 -21.93
C ALA A 183 3.18 32.44 -22.21
N ARG A 184 2.22 32.04 -21.36
CA ARG A 184 0.82 32.49 -21.47
C ARG A 184 0.67 34.00 -21.29
N MET A 185 1.35 34.58 -20.30
CA MET A 185 1.35 36.02 -20.07
C MET A 185 1.93 36.77 -21.26
N GLN A 186 3.07 36.31 -21.79
CA GLN A 186 3.69 36.91 -22.98
C GLN A 186 2.78 36.83 -24.21
N SER A 187 2.12 35.69 -24.45
CA SER A 187 1.15 35.57 -25.56
C SER A 187 -0.05 36.51 -25.38
N ALA A 188 -0.55 36.68 -24.15
CA ALA A 188 -1.65 37.58 -23.86
C ALA A 188 -1.25 39.05 -24.09
N THR A 189 -0.07 39.47 -23.62
CA THR A 189 0.47 40.81 -23.89
C THR A 189 0.67 41.06 -25.38
N ARG A 190 1.18 40.08 -26.14
CA ARG A 190 1.38 40.20 -27.58
C ARG A 190 0.04 40.39 -28.32
N SER A 191 -0.99 39.64 -27.92
CA SER A 191 -2.34 39.79 -28.50
C SER A 191 -3.01 41.14 -28.20
N GLN A 192 -2.68 41.77 -27.05
CA GLN A 192 -3.19 43.11 -26.70
C GLN A 192 -2.45 44.25 -27.43
N THR A 193 -1.19 44.05 -27.81
CA THR A 193 -0.39 45.05 -28.52
C THR A 193 -0.52 44.98 -30.04
N GLY A 194 -1.39 44.11 -30.58
CA GLY A 194 -1.73 44.09 -32.01
C GLY A 194 -0.62 43.56 -32.93
N MET A 195 0.32 42.77 -32.40
CA MET A 195 1.30 41.97 -33.16
C MET A 195 0.95 40.49 -33.09
#